data_AF-A0A354CLD5-F1
#
_entry.id   AF-A0A354CLD5-F1
#
_cell.length_a   1.000
_cell.length_b   1.000
_cell.length_c   1.000
_cell.angle_alpha   90.00
_cell.angle_beta   90.00
_cell.angle_gamma   90.00
#
_symmetry.space_group_name_H-M   'P 1'
#
loop_
_entity.id
_entity.type
_entity.pdbx_description
1 polymer ?
#
loop_
_entity_poly.entity_id
_entity_poly.type
_entity_poly.pdbx_seq_one_letter_code
_entity_poly.pdbx_strand_id
1 'polypeptide(L)' 'CLSEYEKQVLDLYIDGNDYVAIARLLNKQPKSVDNALQRIRSKIRKSC' A
#
# COMPACT_ATOMS: atom_id res chain seq x y z
N CYS A 1 -9.41 7.21 -7.35
CA CYS A 1 -8.36 8.02 -6.69
C CYS A 1 -7.78 7.31 -5.46
N LEU A 2 -6.45 7.32 -5.30
CA LEU A 2 -5.73 6.76 -4.14
C LEU A 2 -5.63 7.80 -3.01
N SER A 3 -5.72 7.37 -1.76
CA SER A 3 -5.44 8.23 -0.59
C SER A 3 -3.93 8.49 -0.45
N GLU A 4 -3.55 9.49 0.35
CA GLU A 4 -2.15 9.81 0.60
C GLU A 4 -1.38 8.62 1.20
N TYR A 5 -2.01 7.92 2.15
CA TYR A 5 -1.45 6.69 2.72
C TYR A 5 -1.30 5.57 1.68
N GLU A 6 -2.28 5.40 0.79
CA GLU A 6 -2.19 4.40 -0.28
C GLU A 6 -1.10 4.74 -1.29
N LYS A 7 -0.86 6.02 -1.57
CA LYS A 7 0.25 6.46 -2.42
C LYS A 7 1.60 6.14 -1.77
N GLN A 8 1.78 6.48 -0.49
CA GLN A 8 3.02 6.14 0.24
C GLN A 8 3.29 4.63 0.28
N VAL A 9 2.25 3.83 0.53
CA VAL A 9 2.38 2.36 0.50
C VAL A 9 2.73 1.86 -0.90
N LEU A 10 2.13 2.44 -1.94
CA LEU A 10 2.40 2.07 -3.33
C LEU A 10 3.82 2.44 -3.75
N ASP A 11 4.31 3.63 -3.41
CA ASP A 11 5.66 4.09 -3.75
C ASP A 11 6.72 3.16 -3.13
N LEU A 12 6.59 2.87 -1.83
CA LEU A 12 7.52 1.94 -1.15
C LEU A 12 7.45 0.52 -1.71
N TYR A 13 6.26 0.07 -2.15
CA TYR A 13 6.08 -1.25 -2.77
C TYR A 13 6.73 -1.31 -4.16
N ILE A 14 6.65 -0.23 -4.95
CA ILE A 14 7.32 -0.11 -6.26
C ILE A 14 8.84 -0.06 -6.08
N ASP A 15 9.34 0.56 -5.01
CA ASP A 15 10.76 0.55 -4.62
C ASP A 15 11.26 -0.86 -4.23
N GLY A 16 10.40 -1.88 -4.22
CA GLY A 16 10.75 -3.27 -3.96
C GLY A 16 10.70 -3.66 -2.48
N ASN A 17 10.13 -2.82 -1.61
CA ASN A 17 9.98 -3.18 -0.21
C ASN A 17 8.84 -4.19 0.00
N ASP A 18 9.09 -5.19 0.84
CA ASP A 18 8.05 -6.11 1.31
C ASP A 18 7.03 -5.36 2.19
N TYR A 19 5.76 -5.73 2.16
CA TYR A 19 4.70 -5.14 2.97
C TYR A 19 5.01 -5.17 4.48
N VAL A 20 5.79 -6.15 4.96
CA VAL A 20 6.27 -6.18 6.35
C VAL A 20 7.32 -5.09 6.62
N ALA A 21 8.21 -4.83 5.66
CA ALA A 21 9.20 -3.76 5.77
C ALA A 21 8.52 -2.39 5.71
N ILE A 22 7.56 -2.21 4.80
CA ILE A 22 6.72 -1.02 4.70
C ILE A 22 5.97 -0.77 6.01
N ALA A 23 5.43 -1.83 6.63
CA ALA A 23 4.75 -1.72 7.91
C ALA A 23 5.67 -1.21 9.02
N ARG A 24 6.93 -1.67 9.05
CA ARG A 24 7.95 -1.17 9.99
C ARG A 24 8.30 0.29 9.71
N LEU A 25 8.53 0.65 8.45
CA LEU A 25 8.88 2.02 8.03
C LEU A 25 7.77 3.02 8.38
N LEU A 26 6.50 2.66 8.13
CA LEU A 26 5.34 3.51 8.40
C LEU A 26 4.84 3.41 9.85
N ASN A 27 5.50 2.63 10.71
CA ASN A 27 5.04 2.30 12.07
C ASN A 27 3.57 1.85 12.09
N LYS A 28 3.19 0.99 11.14
CA LYS A 28 1.85 0.41 11.00
C LYS A 28 1.91 -1.10 11.18
N GLN A 29 0.75 -1.70 11.41
CA GLN A 29 0.62 -3.15 11.41
C GLN A 29 0.73 -3.68 9.97
N PRO A 30 1.37 -4.84 9.73
CA PRO A 30 1.44 -5.47 8.41
C PRO A 30 0.07 -5.65 7.75
N LYS A 31 -0.94 -5.99 8.55
CA LYS A 31 -2.34 -6.10 8.10
C LYS A 31 -2.91 -4.79 7.54
N SER A 32 -2.48 -3.65 8.07
CA SER A 32 -2.94 -2.33 7.59
C SER A 32 -2.34 -2.00 6.23
N VAL A 33 -1.08 -2.38 6.00
CA VAL A 33 -0.39 -2.24 4.70
C VAL A 33 -1.00 -3.19 3.68
N ASP A 34 -1.27 -4.44 4.05
CA ASP A 34 -1.97 -5.40 3.19
C ASP A 34 -3.36 -4.89 2.77
N ASN A 35 -4.15 -4.41 3.72
CA ASN A 35 -5.44 -3.77 3.43
C ASN A 35 -5.30 -2.58 2.46
N ALA A 36 -4.23 -1.78 2.57
CA ALA A 36 -3.98 -0.69 1.64
C ALA A 36 -3.64 -1.22 0.24
N LEU A 37 -2.78 -2.22 0.12
CA LEU A 37 -2.45 -2.88 -1.14
C LEU A 37 -3.69 -3.49 -1.81
N GLN A 38 -4.57 -4.12 -1.04
CA GLN A 38 -5.85 -4.63 -1.55
C GLN A 38 -6.75 -3.50 -2.09
N ARG A 39 -6.88 -2.39 -1.36
CA ARG A 39 -7.64 -1.22 -1.83
C ARG A 39 -7.04 -0.61 -3.10
N ILE A 40 -5.71 -0.49 -3.18
CA ILE A 40 -5.00 -0.02 -4.36
C ILE A 40 -5.33 -0.91 -5.57
N ARG A 41 -5.19 -2.24 -5.43
CA ARG A 41 -5.53 -3.21 -6.49
C ARG A 41 -6.98 -3.10 -6.93
N SER A 42 -7.92 -2.98 -5.98
CA SER A 42 -9.35 -2.81 -6.28
C SER A 42 -9.63 -1.51 -7.03
N LYS A 43 -8.98 -0.40 -6.66
CA LYS A 43 -9.11 0.89 -7.34
C LYS A 43 -8.52 0.87 -8.75
N ILE A 44 -7.36 0.24 -8.95
CA ILE A 44 -6.77 0.06 -10.27
C ILE A 44 -7.71 -0.79 -11.14
N ARG A 45 -8.25 -1.88 -10.60
CA ARG A 45 -9.16 -2.78 -11.33
C ARG A 45 -10.53 -2.15 -11.63
N LYS A 46 -11.02 -1.25 -10.78
CA LYS A 46 -12.30 -0.52 -10.97
C LYS A 46 -12.15 0.79 -11.76
N SER A 47 -10.93 1.20 -12.07
CA SER A 47 -10.65 2.37 -12.89
C SER A 47 -9.97 1.95 -14.18
N CYS A 48 -10.67 1.11 -14.94
CA CYS A 48 -10.75 1.04 -16.40
C CYS A 48 -12.05 0.29 -16.74
#